data_AF-A0A562TT68-F1
#
_entry.id   AF-A0A562TT68-F1
#
_cell.length_a   1.000
_cell.length_b   1.000
_cell.length_c   1.000
_cell.angle_alpha   90.00
_cell.angle_beta   90.00
_cell.angle_gamma   90.00
#
_symmetry.space_group_name_H-M   'P 1'
#
loop_
_entity.id
_entity.type
_entity.pdbx_description
1 polymer ?
#
loop_
_entity_poly.entity_id
_entity_poly.type
_entity_poly.pdbx_seq_one_letter_code
_entity_poly.pdbx_strand_id
1 'polypeptide(L)'
;MRRYSPYNYGFNNPIKFVDPDGMAANPIYSTDGSLLGTDDKGLKGQAIVMKKEDFKQGMNHDEAVKKSTYKEGDPNYGFDSKEAANKYATNYVTLKDRPDYDGFLTKSEADAWWNGKSGEPLFVDESKINLPGVTTASFGNKDGGTFSKNFIWNIGYDDGLTTTGKVYGSLNMTLLDSKTGAVMIGDPNKVDTYKFDMQKNRPLRNFATWAGRPGGSNDGKDFVIKGYGHATVLIEK
;
A
#
# COMPACT_ATOMS: atom_id res chain seq x y z
N MET A 1 22.07 11.71 -27.37
CA MET A 1 22.63 10.40 -26.98
C MET A 1 23.17 10.51 -25.56
N ARG A 2 22.45 9.99 -24.56
CA ARG A 2 22.98 9.86 -23.19
C ARG A 2 23.50 8.44 -23.04
N ARG A 3 24.78 8.30 -22.70
CA ARG A 3 25.44 7.01 -22.45
C ARG A 3 25.10 6.57 -21.04
N TYR A 4 24.49 5.40 -20.89
CA TYR A 4 24.33 4.71 -19.61
C TYR A 4 25.56 3.83 -19.38
N SER A 5 26.11 3.84 -18.16
CA SER A 5 27.19 2.93 -17.75
C SER A 5 26.65 1.50 -17.57
N PRO A 6 27.42 0.47 -17.95
CA PRO A 6 26.91 -0.88 -18.25
C PRO A 6 26.94 -1.85 -17.06
N TYR A 7 26.74 -1.39 -15.82
CA TYR A 7 26.79 -2.29 -14.66
C TYR A 7 25.48 -3.07 -14.49
N ASN A 8 25.43 -4.10 -15.33
CA ASN A 8 24.39 -5.09 -15.50
C ASN A 8 24.33 -6.03 -14.28
N TYR A 9 23.18 -6.06 -13.63
CA TYR A 9 22.92 -6.76 -12.37
C TYR A 9 22.80 -8.27 -12.61
N GLY A 10 23.80 -9.05 -12.17
CA GLY A 10 23.87 -10.48 -12.45
C GLY A 10 24.37 -11.24 -11.23
N PHE A 11 23.44 -11.72 -10.42
CA PHE A 11 23.68 -12.61 -9.28
C PHE A 11 24.12 -14.02 -9.77
N ASN A 12 25.24 -14.10 -10.51
CA ASN A 12 25.73 -15.32 -11.19
C ASN A 12 24.68 -16.05 -12.07
N ASN A 13 23.60 -15.37 -12.46
CA ASN A 13 22.61 -15.85 -13.42
C ASN A 13 22.18 -14.69 -14.35
N PRO A 14 22.91 -14.46 -15.45
CA PRO A 14 22.81 -13.25 -16.27
C PRO A 14 21.55 -13.15 -17.14
N ILE A 15 20.59 -14.08 -17.02
CA ILE A 15 19.37 -14.12 -17.84
C ILE A 15 18.13 -13.61 -17.08
N LYS A 16 18.15 -13.53 -15.74
CA LYS A 16 16.95 -13.18 -14.93
C LYS A 16 16.98 -11.84 -14.19
N PHE A 17 18.14 -11.17 -14.14
CA PHE A 17 18.36 -10.01 -13.28
C PHE A 17 18.76 -8.73 -14.05
N VAL A 18 18.80 -8.82 -15.38
CA VAL A 18 18.94 -7.67 -16.27
C VAL A 18 17.58 -7.00 -16.33
N ASP A 19 17.40 -5.89 -15.62
CA ASP A 19 16.26 -4.99 -15.76
C ASP A 19 16.36 -4.27 -17.11
N PRO A 20 15.53 -4.61 -18.11
CA PRO A 20 15.58 -3.99 -19.43
C PRO A 20 15.01 -2.56 -19.43
N ASP A 21 14.33 -2.14 -18.35
CA ASP A 21 13.41 -1.01 -18.36
C ASP A 21 13.90 0.18 -17.52
N GLY A 22 14.88 -0.02 -16.62
CA GLY A 22 15.51 1.05 -15.84
C GLY A 22 14.54 1.81 -14.92
N MET A 23 13.69 1.05 -14.22
CA MET A 23 12.60 1.62 -13.42
C MET A 23 13.08 2.09 -12.04
N ALA A 24 12.50 3.20 -11.54
CA ALA A 24 12.82 3.79 -10.24
C ALA A 24 12.71 2.78 -9.08
N ALA A 25 13.57 2.91 -8.08
CA ALA A 25 13.66 1.95 -6.98
C ALA A 25 12.58 2.18 -5.90
N ASN A 26 11.57 1.32 -5.74
CA ASN A 26 10.40 1.63 -4.91
C ASN A 26 10.11 0.64 -3.75
N PRO A 27 10.06 -0.69 -3.96
CA PRO A 27 9.79 -1.62 -2.85
C PRO A 27 10.96 -1.64 -1.86
N ILE A 28 10.65 -1.57 -0.56
CA ILE A 28 11.64 -1.49 0.51
C ILE A 28 11.76 -2.82 1.25
N TYR A 29 12.98 -3.33 1.32
CA TYR A 29 13.35 -4.55 2.03
C TYR A 29 14.28 -4.24 3.21
N SER A 30 14.16 -5.04 4.28
CA SER A 30 15.17 -5.04 5.34
C SER A 30 16.43 -5.78 4.90
N THR A 31 17.53 -5.52 5.61
CA THR A 31 18.81 -6.21 5.42
C THR A 31 18.73 -7.74 5.58
N ASP A 32 17.69 -8.26 6.25
CA ASP A 32 17.38 -9.69 6.38
C ASP A 32 16.63 -10.30 5.16
N GLY A 33 16.31 -9.50 4.15
CA GLY A 33 15.59 -9.92 2.94
C GLY A 33 14.06 -9.96 3.08
N SER A 34 13.49 -9.47 4.18
CA SER A 34 12.04 -9.35 4.36
C SER A 34 11.47 -8.07 3.70
N LEU A 35 10.30 -8.16 3.07
CA LEU A 35 9.60 -6.98 2.56
C LEU A 35 9.07 -6.14 3.73
N LEU A 36 9.49 -4.88 3.83
CA LEU A 36 9.01 -3.94 4.86
C LEU A 36 7.77 -3.18 4.38
N GLY A 37 7.80 -2.76 3.11
CA GLY A 37 6.70 -2.08 2.45
C GLY A 37 7.15 -1.21 1.28
N THR A 38 6.61 0.00 1.19
CA THR A 38 6.84 0.91 0.05
C THR A 38 7.25 2.29 0.52
N ASP A 39 7.95 3.01 -0.35
CA ASP A 39 8.02 4.46 -0.34
C ASP A 39 6.71 5.08 -0.88
N ASP A 40 6.77 6.35 -1.26
CA ASP A 40 5.69 7.11 -1.90
C ASP A 40 5.43 6.75 -3.37
N LYS A 41 6.13 5.76 -3.94
CA LYS A 41 6.00 5.31 -5.34
C LYS A 41 5.50 3.88 -5.51
N GLY A 42 5.34 3.14 -4.42
CA GLY A 42 4.68 1.82 -4.40
C GLY A 42 5.63 0.63 -4.60
N LEU A 43 5.15 -0.43 -5.25
CA LEU A 43 5.86 -1.72 -5.35
C LEU A 43 6.62 -1.93 -6.67
N LYS A 44 6.44 -1.06 -7.66
CA LYS A 44 7.00 -1.26 -9.01
C LYS A 44 8.41 -0.71 -9.09
N GLY A 45 9.38 -1.53 -9.51
CA GLY A 45 10.75 -1.08 -9.79
C GLY A 45 11.77 -1.61 -8.79
N GLN A 46 13.01 -1.12 -8.86
CA GLN A 46 14.15 -1.72 -8.14
C GLN A 46 13.97 -1.70 -6.62
N ALA A 47 14.42 -2.73 -5.91
CA ALA A 47 14.32 -2.75 -4.46
C ALA A 47 15.33 -1.82 -3.78
N ILE A 48 14.88 -1.13 -2.74
CA ILE A 48 15.75 -0.41 -1.80
C ILE A 48 15.94 -1.31 -0.57
N VAL A 49 17.19 -1.65 -0.25
CA VAL A 49 17.53 -2.35 0.98
C VAL A 49 17.96 -1.34 2.03
N MET A 50 17.35 -1.37 3.22
CA MET A 50 17.70 -0.50 4.34
C MET A 50 17.51 -1.20 5.68
N LYS A 51 17.95 -0.56 6.76
CA LYS A 51 17.68 -1.04 8.13
C LYS A 51 16.21 -0.85 8.49
N LYS A 52 15.66 -1.77 9.27
CA LYS A 52 14.23 -1.74 9.64
C LYS A 52 13.87 -0.50 10.46
N GLU A 53 14.80 -0.02 11.26
CA GLU A 53 14.63 1.15 12.14
C GLU A 53 14.53 2.45 11.34
N ASP A 54 15.09 2.45 10.14
CA ASP A 54 15.12 3.59 9.22
C ASP A 54 13.85 3.69 8.37
N PHE A 55 13.11 2.60 8.27
CA PHE A 55 11.92 2.47 7.43
C PHE A 55 10.70 3.12 8.06
N LYS A 56 9.98 3.89 7.25
CA LYS A 56 8.62 4.34 7.51
C LYS A 56 7.78 4.06 6.27
N GLN A 57 6.60 3.49 6.46
CA GLN A 57 5.66 3.22 5.37
C GLN A 57 5.30 4.53 4.64
N GLY A 58 5.40 4.53 3.31
CA GLY A 58 5.10 5.70 2.49
C GLY A 58 6.09 6.85 2.68
N MET A 59 7.33 6.58 3.13
CA MET A 59 8.37 7.60 3.23
C MET A 59 8.75 8.16 1.85
N ASN A 60 9.31 9.36 1.82
CA ASN A 60 9.74 9.96 0.57
C ASN A 60 10.85 9.13 -0.09
N HIS A 61 10.73 8.92 -1.40
CA HIS A 61 11.69 8.14 -2.19
C HIS A 61 13.14 8.61 -2.06
N ASP A 62 13.41 9.92 -2.13
CA ASP A 62 14.79 10.42 -2.08
C ASP A 62 15.43 10.20 -0.70
N GLU A 63 14.61 10.23 0.35
CA GLU A 63 15.05 9.83 1.70
C GLU A 63 15.30 8.33 1.77
N ALA A 64 14.42 7.50 1.20
CA ALA A 64 14.56 6.05 1.18
C ALA A 64 15.87 5.63 0.50
N VAL A 65 16.17 6.21 -0.67
CA VAL A 65 17.41 5.94 -1.42
C VAL A 65 18.65 6.31 -0.60
N LYS A 66 18.64 7.45 0.09
CA LYS A 66 19.76 7.88 0.96
C LYS A 66 20.01 6.95 2.14
N LYS A 67 18.96 6.28 2.63
CA LYS A 67 19.06 5.30 3.73
C LYS A 67 19.41 3.89 3.24
N SER A 68 19.66 3.71 1.95
CA SER A 68 20.02 2.40 1.43
C SER A 68 21.34 1.91 2.03
N THR A 69 21.38 0.63 2.38
CA THR A 69 22.60 -0.05 2.85
C THR A 69 23.48 -0.53 1.70
N TYR A 70 23.01 -0.46 0.46
CA TYR A 70 23.77 -0.86 -0.72
C TYR A 70 25.04 -0.02 -0.86
N LYS A 71 26.16 -0.71 -1.14
CA LYS A 71 27.43 -0.09 -1.49
C LYS A 71 27.96 -0.75 -2.75
N GLU A 72 28.51 0.05 -3.66
CA GLU A 72 29.14 -0.47 -4.87
C GLU A 72 30.27 -1.45 -4.47
N GLY A 73 30.26 -2.64 -5.06
CA GLY A 73 31.20 -3.71 -4.73
C GLY A 73 30.83 -4.58 -3.53
N ASP A 74 29.69 -4.35 -2.86
CA ASP A 74 29.20 -5.23 -1.80
C ASP A 74 28.75 -6.59 -2.38
N PRO A 75 29.36 -7.73 -1.98
CA PRO A 75 28.97 -9.05 -2.47
C PRO A 75 27.54 -9.46 -2.10
N ASN A 76 26.98 -8.88 -1.03
CA ASN A 76 25.63 -9.14 -0.56
C ASN A 76 24.65 -8.03 -0.91
N TYR A 77 25.05 -7.03 -1.69
CA TYR A 77 24.16 -5.99 -2.22
C TYR A 77 23.31 -5.27 -1.15
N GLY A 78 23.89 -4.99 0.02
CA GLY A 78 23.22 -4.34 1.15
C GLY A 78 22.47 -5.28 2.11
N PHE A 79 22.43 -6.58 1.82
CA PHE A 79 21.86 -7.60 2.71
C PHE A 79 22.89 -8.12 3.72
N ASP A 80 22.41 -8.59 4.87
CA ASP A 80 23.25 -9.12 5.96
C ASP A 80 23.92 -10.45 5.57
N SER A 81 23.29 -11.22 4.68
CA SER A 81 23.82 -12.51 4.24
C SER A 81 23.31 -12.93 2.86
N LYS A 82 23.91 -13.99 2.31
CA LYS A 82 23.46 -14.61 1.05
C LYS A 82 22.05 -15.19 1.17
N GLU A 83 21.69 -15.72 2.34
CA GLU A 83 20.35 -16.24 2.64
C GLU A 83 19.31 -15.11 2.60
N ALA A 84 19.63 -13.94 3.17
CA ALA A 84 18.79 -12.75 3.08
C ALA A 84 18.59 -12.30 1.62
N ALA A 85 19.67 -12.26 0.83
CA ALA A 85 19.57 -11.95 -0.60
C ALA A 85 18.69 -12.96 -1.38
N ASN A 86 18.79 -14.26 -1.06
CA ASN A 86 17.95 -15.29 -1.68
C ASN A 86 16.48 -15.17 -1.28
N LYS A 87 16.20 -14.83 -0.02
CA LYS A 87 14.85 -14.58 0.50
C LYS A 87 14.20 -13.41 -0.24
N TYR A 88 14.94 -12.30 -0.36
CA TYR A 88 14.55 -11.16 -1.17
C TYR A 88 14.25 -11.58 -2.62
N ALA A 89 15.18 -12.26 -3.29
CA ALA A 89 15.05 -12.63 -4.69
C ALA A 89 13.80 -13.51 -4.94
N THR A 90 13.50 -14.42 -4.02
CA THR A 90 12.31 -15.28 -4.10
C THR A 90 11.03 -14.47 -3.99
N ASN A 91 10.96 -13.54 -3.03
CA ASN A 91 9.80 -12.69 -2.84
C ASN A 91 9.61 -11.68 -3.99
N TYR A 92 10.70 -11.07 -4.46
CA TYR A 92 10.68 -10.04 -5.50
C TYR A 92 10.16 -10.56 -6.85
N VAL A 93 10.51 -11.79 -7.23
CA VAL A 93 10.01 -12.42 -8.48
C VAL A 93 8.49 -12.60 -8.47
N THR A 94 7.90 -12.86 -7.30
CA THR A 94 6.44 -13.02 -7.12
C THR A 94 5.72 -11.71 -6.82
N LEU A 95 6.44 -10.58 -6.67
CA LEU A 95 5.87 -9.31 -6.25
C LEU A 95 4.85 -8.78 -7.27
N LYS A 96 5.13 -8.97 -8.56
CA LYS A 96 4.25 -8.58 -9.68
C LYS A 96 2.90 -9.31 -9.70
N ASP A 97 2.82 -10.47 -9.07
CA ASP A 97 1.62 -11.31 -9.05
C ASP A 97 0.72 -10.93 -7.86
N ARG A 98 1.17 -10.00 -7.01
CA ARG A 98 0.37 -9.52 -5.89
C ARG A 98 -0.77 -8.62 -6.37
N PRO A 99 -1.93 -8.66 -5.70
CA PRO A 99 -3.08 -7.84 -6.07
C PRO A 99 -2.84 -6.33 -5.95
N ASP A 100 -1.92 -5.93 -5.08
CA ASP A 100 -1.63 -4.53 -4.77
C ASP A 100 -0.45 -3.97 -5.58
N TYR A 101 0.07 -4.73 -6.55
CA TYR A 101 1.25 -4.34 -7.34
C TYR A 101 1.02 -3.07 -8.15
N ASP A 102 -0.21 -2.80 -8.57
CA ASP A 102 -0.59 -1.57 -9.26
C ASP A 102 -0.98 -0.43 -8.30
N GLY A 103 -0.97 -0.66 -6.98
CA GLY A 103 -1.37 0.32 -5.98
C GLY A 103 -2.88 0.52 -5.86
N PHE A 104 -3.70 -0.30 -6.53
CA PHE A 104 -5.15 -0.27 -6.42
C PHE A 104 -5.64 -1.61 -5.86
N LEU A 105 -6.77 -1.60 -5.17
CA LEU A 105 -7.33 -2.83 -4.61
C LEU A 105 -8.82 -2.91 -4.90
N THR A 106 -9.23 -3.94 -5.63
CA THR A 106 -10.63 -4.26 -5.83
C THR A 106 -11.15 -5.18 -4.74
N LYS A 107 -12.48 -5.27 -4.62
CA LYS A 107 -13.14 -6.22 -3.71
C LYS A 107 -12.73 -7.66 -4.00
N SER A 108 -12.69 -8.04 -5.28
CA SER A 108 -12.36 -9.41 -5.68
C SER A 108 -10.93 -9.79 -5.30
N GLU A 109 -9.99 -8.87 -5.46
CA GLU A 109 -8.59 -9.07 -5.07
C GLU A 109 -8.43 -9.16 -3.55
N ALA A 110 -9.09 -8.27 -2.80
CA ALA A 110 -9.08 -8.30 -1.35
C ALA A 110 -9.68 -9.62 -0.81
N ASP A 111 -10.80 -10.06 -1.39
CA ASP A 111 -11.46 -11.33 -1.03
C ASP A 111 -10.57 -12.54 -1.35
N ALA A 112 -9.93 -12.55 -2.54
CA ALA A 112 -9.01 -13.62 -2.92
C ALA A 112 -7.79 -13.68 -1.99
N TRP A 113 -7.23 -12.53 -1.63
CA TRP A 113 -6.12 -12.44 -0.68
C TRP A 113 -6.49 -12.93 0.71
N TRP A 114 -7.68 -12.53 1.20
CA TRP A 114 -8.23 -12.99 2.47
C TRP A 114 -8.42 -14.52 2.49
N ASN A 115 -9.02 -15.08 1.44
CA ASN A 115 -9.22 -16.53 1.26
C ASN A 115 -7.90 -17.30 1.09
N GLY A 116 -6.86 -16.65 0.52
CA GLY A 116 -5.51 -17.21 0.38
C GLY A 116 -4.77 -17.38 1.72
N LYS A 117 -5.29 -16.78 2.81
CA LYS A 117 -4.80 -16.94 4.18
C LYS A 117 -3.34 -16.49 4.42
N SER A 118 -2.79 -15.62 3.58
CA SER A 118 -1.45 -15.05 3.83
C SER A 118 -1.46 -14.25 5.14
N GLY A 119 -2.44 -13.34 5.29
CA GLY A 119 -2.48 -12.33 6.35
C GLY A 119 -1.38 -11.28 6.21
N GLU A 120 -0.64 -11.30 5.10
CA GLU A 120 0.37 -10.29 4.80
C GLU A 120 -0.30 -8.96 4.44
N PRO A 121 0.30 -7.82 4.81
CA PRO A 121 -0.26 -6.52 4.47
C PRO A 121 -0.26 -6.30 2.96
N LEU A 122 -1.23 -5.52 2.49
CA LEU A 122 -1.29 -4.98 1.13
C LEU A 122 -1.02 -3.47 1.14
N PHE A 123 -0.48 -2.93 0.05
CA PHE A 123 -0.03 -1.55 -0.11
C PHE A 123 -0.81 -0.84 -1.20
N VAL A 124 -1.58 0.19 -0.84
CA VAL A 124 -2.44 0.93 -1.77
C VAL A 124 -1.99 2.38 -1.91
N ASP A 125 -2.08 2.89 -3.12
CA ASP A 125 -1.90 4.30 -3.43
C ASP A 125 -3.17 5.05 -3.03
N GLU A 126 -3.05 5.90 -2.01
CA GLU A 126 -4.19 6.66 -1.50
C GLU A 126 -4.80 7.59 -2.55
N SER A 127 -4.02 8.03 -3.55
CA SER A 127 -4.52 8.86 -4.65
C SER A 127 -5.51 8.13 -5.56
N LYS A 128 -5.54 6.79 -5.53
CA LYS A 128 -6.46 5.95 -6.30
C LYS A 128 -7.74 5.61 -5.55
N ILE A 129 -7.86 6.00 -4.29
CA ILE A 129 -9.05 5.77 -3.48
C ILE A 129 -10.05 6.90 -3.74
N ASN A 130 -11.20 6.55 -4.32
CA ASN A 130 -12.25 7.52 -4.59
C ASN A 130 -12.99 7.89 -3.29
N LEU A 131 -13.06 9.19 -2.99
CA LEU A 131 -13.71 9.75 -1.81
C LEU A 131 -14.93 10.62 -2.21
N PRO A 132 -16.01 10.01 -2.76
CA PRO A 132 -17.14 10.77 -3.27
C PRO A 132 -17.81 11.59 -2.16
N GLY A 133 -18.18 12.83 -2.47
CA GLY A 133 -18.85 13.74 -1.54
C GLY A 133 -18.03 14.03 -0.28
N VAL A 134 -16.69 14.07 -0.41
CA VAL A 134 -15.77 14.60 0.59
C VAL A 134 -15.09 15.82 -0.03
N THR A 135 -15.07 16.92 0.72
CA THR A 135 -14.44 18.19 0.33
C THR A 135 -13.61 18.71 1.50
N THR A 136 -12.78 19.74 1.29
CA THR A 136 -12.05 20.39 2.39
C THR A 136 -12.99 20.89 3.51
N ALA A 137 -14.23 21.26 3.18
CA ALA A 137 -15.24 21.69 4.14
C ALA A 137 -15.64 20.57 5.12
N SER A 138 -15.54 19.30 4.70
CA SER A 138 -15.78 18.13 5.58
C SER A 138 -14.81 18.09 6.77
N PHE A 139 -13.64 18.74 6.62
CA PHE A 139 -12.60 18.87 7.64
C PHE A 139 -12.58 20.27 8.30
N GLY A 140 -13.61 21.09 8.04
CA GLY A 140 -13.67 22.48 8.50
C GLY A 140 -12.66 23.40 7.81
N ASN A 141 -12.19 23.06 6.60
CA ASN A 141 -11.18 23.83 5.84
C ASN A 141 -9.90 24.09 6.63
N LYS A 142 -9.52 23.16 7.53
CA LYS A 142 -8.40 23.33 8.45
C LYS A 142 -7.41 22.17 8.32
N ASP A 143 -6.15 22.50 8.13
CA ASP A 143 -5.04 21.53 8.16
C ASP A 143 -5.03 20.78 9.51
N GLY A 144 -4.90 19.46 9.44
CA GLY A 144 -5.03 18.56 10.58
C GLY A 144 -6.48 18.29 11.02
N GLY A 145 -7.47 18.85 10.33
CA GLY A 145 -8.88 18.50 10.54
C GLY A 145 -9.12 17.03 10.20
N THR A 146 -9.94 16.36 11.01
CA THR A 146 -10.26 14.94 10.82
C THR A 146 -11.73 14.75 10.48
N PHE A 147 -12.01 13.77 9.64
CA PHE A 147 -13.35 13.44 9.19
C PHE A 147 -13.49 11.93 8.99
N SER A 148 -14.61 11.36 9.40
CA SER A 148 -14.91 9.95 9.23
C SER A 148 -16.18 9.80 8.40
N LYS A 149 -16.11 8.99 7.34
CA LYS A 149 -17.27 8.70 6.47
C LYS A 149 -17.41 7.22 6.22
N ASN A 150 -18.66 6.76 6.26
CA ASN A 150 -19.02 5.42 5.84
C ASN A 150 -19.35 5.42 4.34
N PHE A 151 -18.56 4.71 3.55
CA PHE A 151 -18.71 4.61 2.10
C PHE A 151 -19.59 3.43 1.66
N ILE A 152 -20.02 2.55 2.59
CA ILE A 152 -20.95 1.43 2.30
C ILE A 152 -22.33 1.97 1.91
N TRP A 153 -22.80 3.00 2.62
CA TRP A 153 -24.16 3.52 2.51
C TRP A 153 -24.23 4.82 1.73
N ASN A 154 -23.45 4.94 0.65
CA ASN A 154 -23.48 6.12 -0.22
C ASN A 154 -24.76 6.13 -1.09
N ILE A 155 -25.92 6.22 -0.43
CA ILE A 155 -27.25 6.27 -1.05
C ILE A 155 -27.50 7.73 -1.45
N GLY A 156 -27.51 8.02 -2.76
CA GLY A 156 -27.84 9.36 -3.29
C GLY A 156 -26.81 9.98 -4.24
N TYR A 157 -25.70 9.30 -4.54
CA TYR A 157 -24.80 9.63 -5.67
C TYR A 157 -24.92 8.52 -6.73
N ASP A 158 -24.86 8.89 -8.02
CA ASP A 158 -25.16 8.02 -9.19
C ASP A 158 -24.33 6.73 -9.31
N ASP A 159 -23.33 6.52 -8.45
CA ASP A 159 -22.32 5.47 -8.58
C ASP A 159 -22.42 4.32 -7.55
N GLY A 160 -23.63 3.89 -7.17
CA GLY A 160 -23.83 2.65 -6.37
C GLY A 160 -22.90 2.47 -5.14
N LEU A 161 -22.61 1.22 -4.73
CA LEU A 161 -21.53 0.95 -3.77
C LEU A 161 -20.18 1.17 -4.48
N THR A 162 -19.48 2.24 -4.12
CA THR A 162 -18.15 2.53 -4.66
C THR A 162 -17.17 1.40 -4.30
N THR A 163 -16.12 1.21 -5.10
CA THR A 163 -15.02 0.28 -4.77
C THR A 163 -14.48 0.57 -3.37
N THR A 164 -14.40 1.84 -2.99
CA THR A 164 -14.00 2.28 -1.65
C THR A 164 -14.90 1.70 -0.56
N GLY A 165 -16.23 1.81 -0.72
CA GLY A 165 -17.18 1.24 0.24
C GLY A 165 -17.14 -0.28 0.32
N LYS A 166 -16.91 -0.96 -0.82
CA LYS A 166 -16.80 -2.43 -0.88
C LYS A 166 -15.53 -2.95 -0.21
N VAL A 167 -14.42 -2.25 -0.35
CA VAL A 167 -13.09 -2.70 0.11
C VAL A 167 -12.78 -2.21 1.52
N TYR A 168 -12.99 -0.92 1.80
CA TYR A 168 -12.58 -0.29 3.05
C TYR A 168 -13.75 0.07 3.98
N GLY A 169 -14.97 0.16 3.45
CA GLY A 169 -16.15 0.45 4.25
C GLY A 169 -16.15 1.85 4.88
N SER A 170 -15.77 1.96 6.15
CA SER A 170 -15.69 3.25 6.85
C SER A 170 -14.24 3.71 6.95
N LEU A 171 -13.94 4.91 6.46
CA LEU A 171 -12.59 5.47 6.52
C LEU A 171 -12.57 6.69 7.43
N ASN A 172 -11.50 6.76 8.23
CA ASN A 172 -11.08 7.98 8.89
C ASN A 172 -10.11 8.71 7.96
N MET A 173 -10.15 10.02 7.93
CA MET A 173 -9.34 10.85 7.04
C MET A 173 -8.83 12.06 7.80
N THR A 174 -7.64 12.54 7.44
CA THR A 174 -7.04 13.77 7.96
C THR A 174 -6.65 14.67 6.80
N LEU A 175 -7.11 15.93 6.81
CA LEU A 175 -6.69 16.93 5.83
C LEU A 175 -5.25 17.34 6.12
N LEU A 176 -4.34 17.06 5.17
CA LEU A 176 -2.94 17.44 5.28
C LEU A 176 -2.72 18.89 4.86
N ASP A 177 -3.41 19.33 3.82
CA ASP A 177 -3.28 20.68 3.27
C ASP A 177 -4.59 21.14 2.64
N SER A 178 -5.18 22.18 3.25
CA SER A 178 -6.42 22.84 2.81
C SER A 178 -6.29 23.58 1.48
N LYS A 179 -5.09 23.93 1.03
CA LYS A 179 -4.87 24.65 -0.23
C LYS A 179 -4.76 23.72 -1.43
N THR A 180 -4.28 22.50 -1.22
CA THR A 180 -4.17 21.48 -2.28
C THR A 180 -5.28 20.45 -2.21
N GLY A 181 -5.96 20.33 -1.06
CA GLY A 181 -6.96 19.29 -0.82
C GLY A 181 -6.32 17.92 -0.52
N ALA A 182 -5.03 17.88 -0.19
CA ALA A 182 -4.33 16.63 0.13
C ALA A 182 -4.87 16.04 1.43
N VAL A 183 -5.23 14.75 1.40
CA VAL A 183 -5.86 14.02 2.51
C VAL A 183 -5.12 12.71 2.73
N MET A 184 -4.80 12.42 3.99
CA MET A 184 -4.34 11.11 4.43
C MET A 184 -5.54 10.27 4.85
N ILE A 185 -5.57 9.01 4.43
CA ILE A 185 -6.60 8.04 4.79
C ILE A 185 -6.05 7.12 5.89
N GLY A 186 -6.79 7.05 7.01
CA GLY A 186 -6.40 6.30 8.20
C GLY A 186 -5.30 7.01 8.98
N ASP A 187 -4.30 6.23 9.40
CA ASP A 187 -3.13 6.67 10.15
C ASP A 187 -1.86 6.37 9.32
N PRO A 188 -0.68 6.97 9.66
CA PRO A 188 0.55 6.78 8.88
C PRO A 188 1.03 5.34 8.66
N ASN A 189 0.52 4.39 9.45
CA ASN A 189 0.88 2.97 9.38
C ASN A 189 -0.24 2.08 8.81
N LYS A 190 -1.44 2.62 8.57
CA LYS A 190 -2.63 1.83 8.27
C LYS A 190 -3.75 2.69 7.70
N VAL A 191 -4.21 2.34 6.50
CA VAL A 191 -5.45 2.85 5.91
C VAL A 191 -6.64 2.18 6.58
N ASP A 192 -6.67 0.84 6.57
CA ASP A 192 -7.74 0.05 7.19
C ASP A 192 -7.28 -1.39 7.50
N THR A 193 -8.15 -2.16 8.17
CA THR A 193 -7.99 -3.60 8.36
C THR A 193 -9.10 -4.34 7.64
N TYR A 194 -8.73 -5.18 6.69
CA TYR A 194 -9.68 -6.02 5.97
C TYR A 194 -10.10 -7.19 6.86
N LYS A 195 -11.20 -7.03 7.58
CA LYS A 195 -11.70 -7.98 8.58
C LYS A 195 -13.23 -8.04 8.61
N PHE A 196 -13.74 -9.18 9.07
CA PHE A 196 -15.18 -9.45 9.11
C PHE A 196 -15.69 -9.76 10.53
N ASP A 197 -15.31 -8.92 11.50
CA ASP A 197 -15.68 -9.07 12.91
C ASP A 197 -17.10 -8.56 13.20
N MET A 198 -17.95 -9.41 13.78
CA MET A 198 -19.28 -9.00 14.27
C MET A 198 -19.15 -8.22 15.58
N GLN A 199 -19.84 -7.08 15.70
CA GLN A 199 -19.84 -6.25 16.92
C GLN A 199 -21.16 -6.34 17.67
N LYS A 200 -21.10 -6.31 19.00
CA LYS A 200 -22.29 -6.28 19.86
C LYS A 200 -23.11 -5.01 19.58
N ASN A 201 -24.44 -5.13 19.52
CA ASN A 201 -25.39 -4.02 19.36
C ASN A 201 -25.30 -3.22 18.04
N ARG A 202 -24.78 -3.81 16.96
CA ARG A 202 -24.72 -3.15 15.63
C ARG A 202 -25.32 -4.03 14.51
N PRO A 203 -26.65 -4.27 14.51
CA PRO A 203 -27.29 -5.24 13.62
C PRO A 203 -27.12 -4.89 12.12
N LEU A 204 -27.31 -3.63 11.73
CA LEU A 204 -27.16 -3.20 10.32
C LEU A 204 -25.72 -3.37 9.81
N ARG A 205 -24.72 -3.00 10.62
CA ARG A 205 -23.30 -3.23 10.30
C ARG A 205 -23.02 -4.73 10.17
N ASN A 206 -23.44 -5.54 11.15
CA ASN A 206 -23.15 -6.96 11.16
C ASN A 206 -23.79 -7.67 9.96
N PHE A 207 -24.95 -7.23 9.51
CA PHE A 207 -25.55 -7.70 8.26
C PHE A 207 -24.69 -7.35 7.05
N ALA A 208 -24.21 -6.10 6.93
CA ALA A 208 -23.31 -5.71 5.84
C ALA A 208 -21.98 -6.48 5.88
N THR A 209 -21.41 -6.69 7.07
CA THR A 209 -20.20 -7.50 7.27
C THR A 209 -20.43 -8.95 6.88
N TRP A 210 -21.57 -9.53 7.24
CA TRP A 210 -21.91 -10.90 6.87
C TRP A 210 -22.15 -11.05 5.36
N ALA A 211 -22.92 -10.15 4.76
CA ALA A 211 -23.21 -10.15 3.33
C ALA A 211 -21.98 -9.85 2.46
N GLY A 212 -21.03 -9.07 2.98
CA GLY A 212 -19.79 -8.72 2.30
C GLY A 212 -18.66 -9.74 2.45
N ARG A 213 -18.77 -10.71 3.37
CA ARG A 213 -17.71 -11.69 3.66
C ARG A 213 -17.62 -12.72 2.53
N PRO A 214 -16.41 -13.04 2.02
CA PRO A 214 -16.25 -13.96 0.90
C PRO A 214 -16.42 -15.45 1.26
N GLY A 215 -16.55 -15.81 2.54
CA GLY A 215 -16.67 -17.19 2.99
C GLY A 215 -17.22 -17.35 4.42
N GLY A 216 -16.93 -18.47 5.07
CA GLY A 216 -17.10 -18.76 6.51
C GLY A 216 -16.22 -17.89 7.41
N SER A 217 -16.39 -17.93 8.74
CA SER A 217 -15.57 -17.09 9.65
C SER A 217 -14.11 -17.52 9.73
N ASN A 218 -13.81 -18.76 9.34
CA ASN A 218 -12.49 -19.38 9.41
C ASN A 218 -11.91 -19.67 8.02
N ASP A 219 -12.57 -19.17 6.97
CA ASP A 219 -12.24 -19.49 5.58
C ASP A 219 -11.10 -18.61 5.05
N GLY A 220 -10.76 -17.54 5.74
CA GLY A 220 -9.66 -16.65 5.39
C GLY A 220 -8.94 -16.08 6.59
N LYS A 221 -8.05 -15.12 6.32
CA LYS A 221 -7.21 -14.47 7.32
C LYS A 221 -7.21 -12.96 7.10
N ASP A 222 -7.55 -12.24 8.16
CA ASP A 222 -7.54 -10.78 8.16
C ASP A 222 -6.15 -10.23 7.83
N PHE A 223 -6.11 -9.09 7.16
CA PHE A 223 -4.86 -8.41 6.82
C PHE A 223 -5.00 -6.89 6.94
N VAL A 224 -3.85 -6.23 7.05
CA VAL A 224 -3.76 -4.77 7.15
C VAL A 224 -3.58 -4.19 5.76
N ILE A 225 -4.31 -3.12 5.45
CA ILE A 225 -4.08 -2.33 4.25
C ILE A 225 -3.28 -1.08 4.66
N LYS A 226 -2.11 -0.91 4.05
CA LYS A 226 -1.20 0.21 4.27
C LYS A 226 -1.28 1.17 3.10
N GLY A 227 -1.25 2.47 3.39
CA GLY A 227 -1.26 3.52 2.38
C GLY A 227 0.14 3.99 2.01
N TYR A 228 0.25 4.56 0.82
CA TYR A 228 1.31 5.48 0.43
C TYR A 228 0.72 6.57 -0.46
N GLY A 229 1.46 7.67 -0.64
CA GLY A 229 0.92 8.85 -1.31
C GLY A 229 -0.14 9.56 -0.46
N HIS A 230 -1.05 10.28 -1.12
CA HIS A 230 -2.19 10.94 -0.47
C HIS A 230 -3.36 11.02 -1.44
N ALA A 231 -4.58 10.94 -0.90
CA ALA A 231 -5.79 11.26 -1.64
C ALA A 231 -5.88 12.78 -1.88
N THR A 232 -6.67 13.17 -2.88
CA THR A 232 -6.98 14.59 -3.13
C THR A 232 -8.50 14.77 -3.16
N VAL A 233 -9.00 15.77 -2.44
CA VAL A 233 -10.43 16.14 -2.42
C VAL A 233 -10.65 17.53 -3.01
N LEU A 234 -11.89 17.83 -3.38
CA LEU A 234 -12.25 19.15 -3.89
C LEU A 234 -12.08 20.23 -2.80
N ILE A 235 -11.50 21.36 -3.20
CA ILE A 235 -11.31 22.52 -2.35
C ILE A 235 -12.59 23.36 -2.38
N GLU A 236 -13.19 23.56 -1.23
CA GLU A 236 -14.40 24.34 -1.02
C GLU A 236 -14.08 25.52 -0.10
N LYS A 237 -14.41 26.74 -0.55
CA LYS A 237 -14.05 27.99 0.13
C LYS A 237 -15.08 28.38 1.19
#